data_AF-A0A7K0ZEI5-F1
#
_entry.id   AF-A0A7K0ZEI5-F1
#
_cell.length_a   1.000
_cell.length_b   1.000
_cell.length_c   1.000
_cell.angle_alpha   90.00
_cell.angle_beta   90.00
_cell.angle_gamma   90.00
#
_symmetry.space_group_name_H-M   'P 1'
#
loop_
_entity.id
_entity.type
_entity.pdbx_description
1 polymer ?
#
loop_
_entity_poly.entity_id
_entity_poly.type
_entity_poly.pdbx_seq_one_letter_code
_entity_poly.pdbx_strand_id
1 'polypeptide(L)' 'AMWFHRPFSADDWLLYDQRAISTSNSRGLAGGSIFTKDGQLAVTVVQEGLIRVRPNE' A
#
# COMPACT_ATOMS: atom_id res chain seq x y z
N ALA A 1 4.77 5.44 4.92
CA ALA A 1 5.58 6.37 4.10
C ALA A 1 5.12 6.28 2.65
N MET A 2 5.21 7.39 1.92
CA MET A 2 4.77 7.48 0.52
C MET A 2 5.80 8.29 -0.27
N TRP A 3 5.99 7.92 -1.53
CA TRP A 3 6.80 8.67 -2.48
C TRP A 3 5.98 8.90 -3.74
N PHE A 4 5.80 10.17 -4.08
CA PHE A 4 5.03 10.63 -5.23
C PHE A 4 6.00 10.89 -6.38
N HIS A 5 5.89 10.10 -7.44
CA HIS A 5 6.82 10.12 -8.57
C HIS A 5 6.30 10.98 -9.73
N ARG A 6 4.98 11.03 -9.91
CA ARG A 6 4.32 11.69 -11.06
C ARG A 6 2.98 12.30 -10.63
N PRO A 7 2.52 13.37 -11.31
CA PRO A 7 1.13 13.84 -11.18
C PRO A 7 0.14 12.76 -11.61
N PHE A 8 -1.01 12.72 -10.95
CA PHE A 8 -2.16 11.89 -11.31
C PHE A 8 -3.44 12.58 -10.84
N SER A 9 -4.58 12.23 -11.44
CA SER A 9 -5.89 12.62 -10.93
C SER A 9 -6.45 11.51 -10.06
N ALA A 10 -6.99 11.85 -8.88
CA ALA A 10 -7.70 10.91 -8.04
C ALA A 10 -9.14 10.62 -8.55
N ASP A 11 -9.60 11.40 -9.53
CA ASP A 11 -10.90 11.23 -10.18
C ASP A 11 -10.83 10.23 -11.35
N ASP A 12 -9.62 9.86 -11.77
CA ASP A 12 -9.36 8.82 -12.76
C ASP A 12 -9.13 7.45 -12.10
N TRP A 13 -9.26 6.38 -12.89
CA TRP A 13 -8.91 5.04 -12.42
C TRP A 13 -7.43 4.95 -12.04
N LEU A 14 -7.18 4.45 -10.84
CA LEU A 14 -5.88 4.09 -10.32
C LEU A 14 -5.87 2.61 -9.95
N LEU A 15 -4.86 1.87 -10.39
CA LEU A 15 -4.61 0.52 -9.89
C LEU A 15 -3.73 0.62 -8.65
N TYR A 16 -4.20 0.07 -7.53
CA TYR A 16 -3.37 -0.09 -6.34
C TYR A 16 -2.97 -1.56 -6.15
N ASP A 17 -1.76 -1.89 -6.58
CA ASP A 17 -1.16 -3.21 -6.40
C ASP A 17 -0.51 -3.29 -5.01
N GLN A 18 -1.02 -4.17 -4.15
CA GLN A 18 -0.64 -4.28 -2.74
C GLN A 18 -0.10 -5.67 -2.43
N ARG A 19 0.92 -5.72 -1.57
CA ARG A 19 1.50 -6.98 -1.10
C ARG A 19 1.86 -6.94 0.39
N ALA A 20 1.62 -8.04 1.07
CA ALA A 20 2.20 -8.29 2.38
C ALA A 20 3.69 -8.63 2.22
N ILE A 21 4.55 -7.94 2.98
CA ILE A 21 6.01 -8.15 2.95
C ILE A 21 6.43 -9.03 4.12
N SER A 22 5.94 -8.73 5.32
CA SER A 22 6.25 -9.51 6.53
C SER A 22 5.15 -9.33 7.58
N THR A 23 4.92 -10.37 8.38
CA THR A 23 4.11 -10.29 9.60
C THR A 23 4.87 -10.93 10.75
N SER A 24 5.05 -10.20 11.85
CA SER A 24 5.72 -10.71 13.05
C SER A 24 5.44 -9.80 14.25
N ASN A 25 5.48 -10.36 15.47
CA ASN A 25 5.41 -9.58 16.72
C ASN A 25 4.24 -8.59 16.76
N SER A 26 3.06 -9.05 16.37
CA SER A 26 1.83 -8.25 16.27
C SER A 26 1.91 -7.04 15.34
N ARG A 27 2.78 -7.08 14.33
CA ARG A 27 2.86 -6.06 13.28
C ARG A 27 2.81 -6.71 11.90
N GLY A 28 2.29 -5.96 10.93
CA GLY A 28 2.37 -6.28 9.52
C GLY A 28 3.01 -5.15 8.74
N LEU A 29 4.03 -5.49 7.95
CA LEU A 29 4.63 -4.60 6.96
C LEU A 29 4.02 -4.91 5.59
N ALA A 30 3.42 -3.91 4.98
CA ALA A 30 2.86 -3.96 3.64
C ALA A 30 3.56 -2.94 2.74
N GLY A 31 3.63 -3.26 1.46
CA GLY A 31 4.04 -2.33 0.42
C GLY A 31 3.03 -2.30 -0.70
N GLY A 32 3.08 -1.25 -1.51
CA GLY A 32 2.26 -1.16 -2.70
C GLY A 32 2.74 -0.13 -3.70
N SER A 33 2.18 -0.24 -4.89
CA SER A 33 2.44 0.64 -6.03
C SER A 33 1.10 1.10 -6.60
N ILE A 34 0.95 2.41 -6.78
CA ILE A 34 -0.24 3.00 -7.41
C ILE A 34 0.12 3.39 -8.84
N PHE A 35 -0.64 2.87 -9.79
CA PHE A 35 -0.47 3.13 -11.22
C PHE A 35 -1.67 3.92 -11.77
N THR A 36 -1.41 4.82 -12.71
CA THR A 36 -2.43 5.50 -13.50
C THR A 36 -3.12 4.52 -14.46
N LYS A 37 -4.28 4.91 -15.01
CA LYS A 37 -5.04 4.12 -15.99
C LYS A 37 -4.21 3.70 -17.23
N ASP A 38 -3.26 4.53 -17.65
CA ASP A 38 -2.31 4.27 -18.74
C ASP A 38 -1.04 3.53 -18.29
N GLY A 39 -1.00 3.04 -17.05
CA GLY A 39 0.04 2.14 -16.54
C GLY A 39 1.29 2.83 -15.97
N GLN A 40 1.27 4.15 -15.75
CA GLN A 40 2.42 4.86 -15.19
C GLN A 40 2.46 4.71 -13.67
N LEU A 41 3.63 4.37 -13.12
CA LEU A 41 3.84 4.35 -11.66
C LEU A 41 3.77 5.77 -11.09
N ALA A 42 2.72 6.06 -10.32
CA ALA A 42 2.47 7.36 -9.72
C ALA A 42 3.03 7.43 -8.28
N VAL A 43 2.80 6.39 -7.48
CA VAL A 43 3.17 6.39 -6.05
C VAL A 43 3.74 5.03 -5.63
N THR A 44 4.78 5.05 -4.79
CA THR A 44 5.21 3.89 -4.00
C THR A 44 4.83 4.08 -2.54
N VAL A 45 4.27 3.04 -1.92
CA VAL A 45 3.77 3.06 -0.54
C VAL A 45 4.44 1.96 0.27
N VAL A 46 4.80 2.29 1.51
CA VAL A 46 5.17 1.33 2.55
C VAL A 46 4.42 1.69 3.83
N GLN A 47 3.82 0.70 4.48
CA GLN A 47 3.09 0.91 5.74
C GLN A 47 3.38 -0.25 6.70
N GLU A 48 3.66 0.09 7.95
CA GLU A 48 3.64 -0.87 9.05
C GLU A 48 2.44 -0.56 9.96
N GLY A 49 1.71 -1.59 10.37
CA GLY A 49 0.54 -1.46 11.23
C GLY A 49 0.52 -2.51 12.34
N LEU A 50 -0.17 -2.19 13.43
CA LEU A 50 -0.49 -3.15 14.50
C LEU A 50 -1.50 -4.19 13.96
N ILE A 51 -1.15 -5.46 14.05
CA ILE A 51 -2.03 -6.60 13.74
C ILE A 51 -2.06 -7.50 14.98
N ARG A 52 -3.11 -7.37 15.80
CA ARG A 52 -3.24 -8.13 17.05
C ARG A 52 -4.42 -9.09 16.96
N VAL A 53 -4.14 -10.39 17.03
CA VAL A 53 -5.17 -11.41 17.23
C VAL A 53 -5.75 -11.24 18.63
N ARG A 54 -7.06 -11.15 18.74
CA ARG A 54 -7.75 -11.12 20.04
C ARG A 54 -8.04 -12.57 20.44
N PRO A 55 -7.70 -13.02 21.66
CA PRO A 55 -7.82 -14.43 22.05
C PRO A 55 -9.26 -15.00 22.03
N ASN A 56 -10.28 -14.13 22.05
CA ASN A 56 -11.68 -14.50 22.30
C ASN A 56 -12.66 -13.94 21.24
N GLU A 57 -12.20 -13.70 20.01
CA GLU A 57 -13.04 -13.46 18.83
C GLU A 57 -12.75 -14.50 17.76
#